data_AF-A0A453CJC5-F1
#
_entry.id   AF-A0A453CJC5-F1
#
_cell.length_a   1.000
_cell.length_b   1.000
_cell.length_c   1.000
_cell.angle_alpha   90.00
_cell.angle_beta   90.00
_cell.angle_gamma   90.00
#
_symmetry.space_group_name_H-M   'P 1'
#
loop_
_entity.id
_entity.type
_entity.pdbx_description
1 polymer ?
#
loop_
_entity_poly.entity_id
_entity_poly.type
_entity_poly.pdbx_seq_one_letter_code
_entity_poly.pdbx_strand_id
1 'polypeptide(L)'
;MADHLLVLAVQGRTVAVLLRLPHDLLQQHDRGVPAGQLRWCKLSLGASVPQLPDAEGAPPVPVIRCTEHMCPIRVHWHVKQSYRGYWRVKTTVTNYDVVSNYTDWNLVVQHPNLRSLTQLFSFNYQPLIQYGTINDTGMFWGIKNYNEMLLGDGNVQTEMILEKDPSDFTFSGGWAFPRRVYFNGHECVMPPPDQYPSLPNAARDVRVSAVQRWLVASSCVLSLSMLFLV
;
A
#
# COMPACT_ATOMS: atom_id res chain seq x y z
N MET A 1 -17.81 8.43 -19.04
CA MET A 1 -17.83 9.36 -17.90
C MET A 1 -16.73 8.91 -16.94
N ALA A 2 -15.50 9.35 -17.16
CA ALA A 2 -14.37 9.03 -16.29
C ALA A 2 -14.24 10.17 -15.28
N ASP A 3 -14.65 9.91 -14.04
CA ASP A 3 -14.46 10.86 -12.95
C ASP A 3 -13.00 10.82 -12.49
N HIS A 4 -12.23 11.83 -12.90
CA HIS A 4 -10.88 12.03 -12.40
C HIS A 4 -10.93 12.70 -11.03
N LEU A 5 -10.35 12.02 -10.06
CA LEU A 5 -10.23 12.48 -8.70
C LEU A 5 -8.95 13.30 -8.56
N LEU A 6 -9.05 14.62 -8.41
CA LEU A 6 -7.87 15.44 -8.16
C LEU A 6 -7.61 15.50 -6.65
N VAL A 7 -6.61 14.75 -6.19
CA VAL A 7 -6.12 14.85 -4.81
C VAL A 7 -5.03 15.91 -4.77
N LEU A 8 -5.38 17.12 -4.32
CA LEU A 8 -4.39 18.19 -4.12
C LEU A 8 -3.78 18.03 -2.73
N ALA A 9 -2.57 17.48 -2.67
CA ALA A 9 -1.72 17.61 -1.50
C ALA A 9 -1.17 19.05 -1.45
N VAL A 10 -1.65 19.87 -0.51
CA VAL A 10 -1.13 21.22 -0.32
C VAL A 10 0.15 21.13 0.49
N GLN A 11 1.29 21.45 -0.13
CA GLN A 11 2.60 21.44 0.51
C GLN A 11 2.58 22.33 1.77
N GLY A 12 2.92 21.74 2.93
CA GLY A 12 2.91 22.43 4.24
C GLY A 12 1.59 22.36 5.03
N ARG A 13 0.57 21.63 4.56
CA ARG A 13 -0.64 21.32 5.35
C ARG A 13 -0.83 19.81 5.45
N THR A 14 -1.25 19.34 6.63
CA THR A 14 -1.64 17.94 6.89
C THR A 14 -2.97 17.54 6.23
N VAL A 15 -3.53 18.37 5.35
CA VAL A 15 -4.85 18.18 4.74
C VAL A 15 -4.69 18.18 3.22
N ALA A 16 -5.06 17.06 2.58
CA ALA A 16 -5.29 17.04 1.14
C ALA A 16 -6.70 17.52 0.84
N VAL A 17 -6.85 18.38 -0.18
CA VAL A 17 -8.16 18.83 -0.67
C VAL A 17 -8.53 17.99 -1.88
N LEU A 18 -9.70 17.39 -1.83
CA LEU A 18 -10.27 16.59 -2.91
C LEU A 18 -11.18 17.47 -3.77
N LEU A 19 -10.76 17.74 -5.00
CA LEU A 19 -11.57 18.43 -5.99
C LEU A 19 -12.01 17.42 -7.05
N ARG A 20 -13.31 17.17 -7.14
CA ARG A 20 -13.93 16.46 -8.27
C ARG A 20 -14.36 17.52 -9.28
N LEU A 21 -13.56 17.74 -10.31
CA LEU A 21 -13.87 18.72 -11.35
C LEU A 21 -14.73 18.04 -12.44
N PRO A 22 -15.90 18.60 -12.82
CA PRO A 22 -16.59 18.19 -14.03
C PRO A 22 -15.70 18.48 -15.25
N HIS A 23 -15.71 17.59 -16.24
CA HIS A 23 -14.83 17.60 -17.41
C HIS A 23 -14.79 18.96 -18.14
N ASP A 24 -15.89 19.71 -18.09
CA ASP A 24 -16.08 20.99 -18.80
C ASP A 24 -15.24 22.15 -18.24
N LEU A 25 -14.73 22.08 -17.00
CA LEU A 25 -13.92 23.16 -16.40
C LEU A 25 -12.42 23.04 -16.70
N LEU A 26 -11.92 21.89 -17.17
CA LEU A 26 -10.49 21.66 -17.40
C LEU A 26 -9.98 22.17 -18.76
N GLN A 27 -10.85 22.59 -19.69
CA GLN A 27 -10.42 23.12 -20.99
C GLN A 27 -10.25 24.64 -21.05
N GLN A 28 -10.70 25.40 -20.05
CA GLN A 28 -10.86 26.85 -20.21
C GLN A 28 -9.70 27.72 -19.69
N HIS A 29 -8.66 27.15 -19.07
CA HIS A 29 -7.53 27.94 -18.55
C HIS A 29 -6.18 27.23 -18.64
N ASP A 30 -5.83 26.77 -19.85
CA ASP A 30 -4.49 26.23 -20.16
C ASP A 30 -3.46 27.37 -20.43
N ARG A 31 -3.48 28.41 -19.59
CA ARG A 31 -2.46 29.46 -19.57
C ARG A 31 -1.96 29.66 -18.15
N GLY A 32 -0.82 29.04 -17.84
CA GLY A 32 0.08 29.54 -16.78
C GLY A 32 0.37 28.62 -15.60
N VAL A 33 0.13 27.31 -15.69
CA VAL A 33 0.81 26.37 -14.80
C VAL A 33 1.94 25.74 -15.62
N PRO A 34 3.22 25.88 -15.25
CA PRO A 34 4.25 25.09 -15.91
C PRO A 34 3.85 23.64 -15.69
N ALA A 35 3.49 22.96 -16.78
CA ALA A 35 3.38 21.52 -16.78
C ALA A 35 4.75 21.01 -16.34
N GLY A 36 4.91 20.77 -15.05
CA GLY A 36 5.92 19.89 -14.51
C GLY A 36 5.58 18.53 -15.08
N GLN A 37 6.00 18.33 -16.33
CA GLN A 37 5.87 17.10 -17.05
C GLN A 37 6.77 16.13 -16.30
N LEU A 38 6.20 15.50 -15.27
CA LEU A 38 6.73 14.30 -14.69
C LEU A 38 6.87 13.37 -15.88
N ARG A 39 8.12 13.13 -16.27
CA ARG A 39 8.47 12.13 -17.27
C ARG A 39 8.21 10.78 -16.61
N TRP A 40 6.94 10.43 -16.50
CA TRP A 40 6.51 9.04 -16.35
C TRP A 40 7.24 8.26 -17.42
N CYS A 41 7.89 7.16 -17.02
CA CYS A 41 8.71 6.33 -17.89
C CYS A 41 8.00 6.13 -19.23
N LYS A 42 8.39 6.92 -20.24
CA LYS A 42 8.07 6.59 -21.61
C LYS A 42 8.90 5.34 -21.84
N LEU A 43 8.25 4.19 -21.91
CA LEU A 43 8.85 2.98 -22.40
C LEU A 43 9.16 3.22 -23.89
N SER A 44 10.21 3.98 -24.17
CA SER A 44 10.74 4.08 -25.52
C SER A 44 11.29 2.70 -25.83
N LEU A 45 10.61 1.97 -26.71
CA LEU A 45 11.20 0.81 -27.38
C LEU A 45 12.55 1.27 -27.96
N GLY A 46 13.65 0.88 -27.31
CA GLY A 46 15.02 1.22 -27.74
C GLY A 46 15.90 1.98 -26.74
N ALA A 47 15.73 1.83 -25.42
CA ALA A 47 16.69 2.39 -24.46
C ALA A 47 17.84 1.41 -24.19
N SER A 48 19.05 1.78 -24.62
CA SER A 48 20.32 1.19 -24.23
C SER A 48 20.57 1.30 -22.72
N VAL A 49 21.39 0.39 -22.22
CA VAL A 49 21.92 0.25 -20.84
C VAL A 49 22.16 1.61 -20.14
N PRO A 50 21.84 1.76 -18.83
CA PRO A 50 22.11 2.99 -18.10
C PRO A 50 23.61 3.30 -18.07
N GLN A 51 24.04 4.39 -18.70
CA GLN A 51 25.37 4.96 -18.53
C GLN A 51 25.40 5.81 -17.26
N LEU A 52 26.43 5.63 -16.42
CA LEU A 52 26.77 6.61 -15.36
C LEU A 52 27.09 7.96 -16.02
N PRO A 53 26.77 9.09 -15.37
CA PRO A 53 27.08 10.40 -15.93
C PRO A 53 28.60 10.61 -15.97
N ASP A 54 29.13 10.73 -17.18
CA ASP A 54 30.41 11.38 -17.42
C ASP A 54 30.29 12.87 -17.04
N ALA A 55 31.22 13.31 -16.20
CA ALA A 55 31.70 14.68 -16.01
C ALA A 55 30.70 15.83 -15.77
N GLU A 56 30.87 16.43 -14.59
CA GLU A 56 30.86 17.89 -14.33
C GLU A 56 29.54 18.67 -14.50
N GLY A 57 28.87 18.93 -13.37
CA GLY A 57 27.96 20.07 -13.21
C GLY A 57 26.48 19.88 -13.58
N ALA A 58 26.07 18.74 -14.13
CA ALA A 58 24.66 18.47 -14.39
C ALA A 58 23.91 18.06 -13.09
N PRO A 59 22.67 18.54 -12.85
CA PRO A 59 21.86 18.07 -11.73
C PRO A 59 21.64 16.55 -11.84
N PRO A 60 21.67 15.81 -10.72
CA PRO A 60 21.60 14.35 -10.75
C PRO A 60 20.29 13.92 -11.44
N VAL A 61 20.41 13.11 -12.50
CA VAL A 61 19.26 12.55 -13.20
C VAL A 61 18.60 11.54 -12.26
N PRO A 62 17.30 11.67 -11.93
CA PRO A 62 16.63 10.73 -11.07
C PRO A 62 16.60 9.36 -11.76
N VAL A 63 17.33 8.40 -11.19
CA VAL A 63 17.34 7.01 -11.66
C VAL A 63 16.14 6.33 -11.02
N ILE A 64 14.98 6.47 -11.65
CA ILE A 64 13.74 5.80 -11.24
C ILE A 64 13.71 4.41 -11.85
N ARG A 65 13.50 3.37 -11.02
CA ARG A 65 13.22 2.02 -11.52
C ARG A 65 11.83 1.99 -12.16
N CYS A 66 11.79 2.04 -13.49
CA CYS A 66 10.55 1.92 -14.25
C CYS A 66 9.89 0.58 -13.99
N THR A 67 8.59 0.60 -13.75
CA THR A 67 7.78 -0.59 -13.51
C THR A 67 6.48 -0.52 -14.31
N GLU A 68 5.87 -1.69 -14.53
CA GLU A 68 4.66 -1.82 -15.33
C GLU A 68 3.47 -1.04 -14.74
N HIS A 69 3.46 -0.82 -13.42
CA HIS A 69 2.39 -0.12 -12.71
C HIS A 69 2.50 1.42 -12.71
N MET A 70 3.45 1.97 -13.48
CA MET A 70 3.64 3.43 -13.71
C MET A 70 3.55 4.28 -12.43
N CYS A 71 4.18 3.83 -11.35
CA CYS A 71 4.19 4.52 -10.06
C CYS A 71 5.65 4.68 -9.62
N PRO A 72 6.06 5.82 -9.03
CA PRO A 72 7.44 6.03 -8.59
C PRO A 72 7.76 5.28 -7.28
N ILE A 73 6.77 4.56 -6.74
CA ILE A 73 6.88 3.74 -5.54
C ILE A 73 6.32 2.33 -5.80
N ARG A 74 6.65 1.40 -4.91
CA ARG A 74 5.98 0.11 -4.78
C ARG A 74 5.09 0.13 -3.54
N VAL A 75 3.81 -0.15 -3.71
CA VAL A 75 2.92 -0.45 -2.58
C VAL A 75 2.76 -1.95 -2.48
N HIS A 76 3.42 -2.56 -1.50
CA HIS A 76 3.29 -3.97 -1.20
C HIS A 76 2.22 -4.17 -0.12
N TRP A 77 1.08 -4.73 -0.53
CA TRP A 77 -0.06 -4.99 0.34
C TRP A 77 -0.11 -6.47 0.74
N HIS A 78 0.03 -6.75 2.03
CA HIS A 78 0.12 -8.11 2.55
C HIS A 78 -0.93 -8.36 3.62
N VAL A 79 -1.84 -9.30 3.36
CA VAL A 79 -2.81 -9.77 4.37
C VAL A 79 -2.10 -10.75 5.31
N LYS A 80 -1.74 -10.30 6.52
CA LYS A 80 -1.00 -11.11 7.50
C LYS A 80 -1.88 -12.17 8.15
N GLN A 81 -3.05 -11.76 8.60
CA GLN A 81 -3.93 -12.63 9.39
C GLN A 81 -5.39 -12.25 9.22
N SER A 82 -6.25 -13.25 9.22
CA SER A 82 -7.70 -13.10 9.04
C SER A 82 -8.40 -13.85 10.17
N TYR A 83 -8.91 -13.10 11.16
CA TYR A 83 -9.70 -13.61 12.28
C TYR A 83 -11.20 -13.64 11.95
N ARG A 84 -12.06 -13.99 12.92
CA ARG A 84 -13.52 -14.02 12.70
C ARG A 84 -14.10 -12.65 12.34
N GLY A 85 -13.84 -11.64 13.16
CA GLY A 85 -14.38 -10.28 12.97
C GLY A 85 -13.37 -9.26 12.46
N TYR A 86 -12.08 -9.61 12.36
CA TYR A 86 -11.02 -8.67 12.01
C TYR A 86 -10.04 -9.30 11.04
N TRP A 87 -9.32 -8.46 10.31
CA TRP A 87 -8.16 -8.87 9.53
C TRP A 87 -7.06 -7.84 9.70
N ARG A 88 -5.83 -8.33 9.62
CA ARG A 88 -4.62 -7.53 9.77
C ARG A 88 -3.90 -7.47 8.44
N VAL A 89 -3.67 -6.25 7.98
CA VAL A 89 -2.94 -5.96 6.75
C VAL A 89 -1.65 -5.24 7.12
N LYS A 90 -0.56 -5.62 6.45
CA LYS A 90 0.69 -4.89 6.46
C LYS A 90 0.92 -4.29 5.09
N THR A 91 1.14 -2.98 5.06
CA THR A 91 1.44 -2.24 3.85
C THR A 91 2.85 -1.71 3.94
N THR A 92 3.65 -2.00 2.91
CA THR A 92 5.01 -1.47 2.76
C THR A 92 5.05 -0.58 1.53
N VAL A 93 5.50 0.66 1.71
CA VAL A 93 5.75 1.61 0.63
C VAL A 93 7.26 1.69 0.40
N THR A 94 7.71 1.32 -0.79
CA THR A 94 9.13 1.35 -1.17
C THR A 94 9.35 2.43 -2.21
N ASN A 95 10.40 3.23 -2.03
CA ASN A 95 10.82 4.21 -3.02
C ASN A 95 11.60 3.52 -4.14
N TYR A 96 11.20 3.74 -5.39
CA TYR A 96 11.95 3.24 -6.56
C TYR A 96 12.90 4.27 -7.16
N ASP A 97 12.82 5.52 -6.72
CA ASP A 97 13.88 6.49 -6.97
C ASP A 97 15.06 6.16 -6.03
N VAL A 98 16.23 5.94 -6.61
CA VAL A 98 17.46 5.61 -5.87
C VAL A 98 18.14 6.89 -5.37
N VAL A 99 17.81 8.04 -5.95
CA VAL A 99 18.50 9.32 -5.72
C VAL A 99 17.64 10.25 -4.89
N SER A 100 16.34 10.34 -5.18
CA SER A 100 15.45 11.32 -4.56
C SER A 100 14.72 10.76 -3.34
N ASN A 101 14.62 11.58 -2.30
CA ASN A 101 13.80 11.31 -1.12
C ASN A 101 12.43 11.98 -1.25
N TYR A 102 11.39 11.37 -0.68
CA TYR A 102 10.08 12.01 -0.53
C TYR A 102 9.88 12.50 0.90
N THR A 103 9.83 13.82 1.08
CA THR A 103 9.43 14.47 2.34
C THR A 103 7.93 14.71 2.37
N ASP A 104 7.30 14.60 3.54
CA ASP A 104 5.86 14.82 3.72
C ASP A 104 5.01 14.01 2.71
N TRP A 105 5.46 12.78 2.45
CA TRP A 105 4.80 11.91 1.50
C TRP A 105 3.38 11.59 1.95
N ASN A 106 2.49 11.46 0.97
CA ASN A 106 1.12 11.01 1.20
C ASN A 106 0.76 9.84 0.29
N LEU A 107 0.04 8.89 0.87
CA LEU A 107 -0.51 7.74 0.19
C LEU A 107 -2.02 7.76 0.39
N VAL A 108 -2.78 7.90 -0.69
CA VAL A 108 -4.24 7.76 -0.65
C VAL A 108 -4.62 6.40 -1.19
N VAL A 109 -5.43 5.68 -0.44
CA VAL A 109 -5.88 4.34 -0.79
C VAL A 109 -7.40 4.33 -0.78
N GLN A 110 -7.99 3.81 -1.85
CA GLN A 110 -9.42 3.52 -1.91
C GLN A 110 -9.64 2.03 -1.72
N HIS A 111 -10.38 1.67 -0.67
CA HIS A 111 -10.79 0.31 -0.37
C HIS A 111 -12.07 0.33 0.47
N PRO A 112 -13.14 -0.42 0.09
CA PRO A 112 -14.43 -0.40 0.79
C PRO A 112 -14.33 -0.54 2.31
N ASN A 113 -13.42 -1.38 2.77
CA ASN A 113 -13.24 -1.65 4.20
C ASN A 113 -12.45 -0.60 5.00
N LEU A 114 -11.90 0.44 4.38
CA LEU A 114 -11.24 1.54 5.12
C LEU A 114 -12.23 2.34 5.98
N ARG A 115 -13.53 2.24 5.68
CA ARG A 115 -14.60 2.78 6.53
C ARG A 115 -14.62 2.20 7.94
N SER A 116 -14.10 0.97 8.10
CA SER A 116 -14.09 0.20 9.34
C SER A 116 -12.66 -0.05 9.83
N LEU A 117 -11.76 0.92 9.62
CA LEU A 117 -10.41 0.90 10.17
C LEU A 117 -10.48 1.10 11.69
N THR A 118 -10.02 0.10 12.45
CA THR A 118 -10.08 0.13 13.92
C THR A 118 -8.77 0.54 14.54
N GLN A 119 -7.65 0.12 13.95
CA GLN A 119 -6.33 0.46 14.46
C GLN A 119 -5.34 0.63 13.31
N LEU A 120 -4.48 1.63 13.44
CA LEU A 120 -3.37 1.88 12.53
C LEU A 120 -2.08 2.01 13.34
N PHE A 121 -1.01 1.43 12.81
CA PHE A 121 0.31 1.48 13.40
C PHE A 121 1.29 2.20 12.48
N SER A 122 2.22 2.94 13.07
CA SER A 122 3.37 3.54 12.39
C SER A 122 3.08 4.66 11.37
N PHE A 123 1.85 4.87 10.92
CA PHE A 123 1.44 5.99 10.05
C PHE A 123 0.34 6.83 10.71
N ASN A 124 0.17 8.05 10.21
CA ASN A 124 -1.03 8.85 10.45
C ASN A 124 -2.13 8.51 9.42
N TYR A 125 -3.39 8.78 9.77
CA TYR A 125 -4.54 8.50 8.91
C TYR A 125 -5.62 9.56 9.00
N GLN A 126 -6.23 9.82 7.85
CA GLN A 126 -7.42 10.65 7.75
C GLN A 126 -8.36 10.05 6.70
N PRO A 127 -9.61 9.73 7.07
CA PRO A 127 -10.61 9.34 6.08
C PRO A 127 -10.94 10.53 5.19
N LEU A 128 -11.02 10.29 3.88
CA LEU A 128 -11.36 11.27 2.87
C LEU A 128 -12.81 11.05 2.43
N ILE A 129 -13.71 11.92 2.88
CA ILE A 129 -15.16 11.83 2.60
C ILE A 129 -15.49 12.74 1.41
N GLN A 130 -15.73 12.13 0.24
CA GLN A 130 -15.85 12.83 -1.05
C GLN A 130 -17.28 13.31 -1.38
N TYR A 131 -17.96 13.91 -0.42
CA TYR A 131 -19.41 14.22 -0.42
C TYR A 131 -20.29 12.98 -0.19
N GLY A 132 -21.19 13.09 0.80
CA GLY A 132 -22.10 12.01 1.22
C GLY A 132 -21.53 11.14 2.35
N THR A 133 -21.98 9.89 2.43
CA THR A 133 -21.66 8.91 3.48
C THR A 133 -20.53 7.94 3.09
N ILE A 134 -19.89 8.14 1.93
CA ILE A 134 -18.86 7.23 1.40
C ILE A 134 -17.50 7.61 1.98
N ASN A 135 -17.00 6.78 2.89
CA ASN A 135 -15.72 6.89 3.59
C ASN A 135 -14.79 5.70 3.27
N ASP A 136 -14.85 5.21 2.03
CA ASP A 136 -14.03 4.09 1.52
C ASP A 136 -12.60 4.50 1.13
N THR A 137 -12.28 5.78 1.25
CA THR A 137 -11.00 6.36 0.84
C THR A 137 -10.29 6.93 2.05
N GLY A 138 -9.01 6.60 2.21
CA GLY A 138 -8.19 7.03 3.33
C GLY A 138 -6.85 7.58 2.88
N MET A 139 -6.42 8.66 3.52
CA MET A 139 -5.10 9.26 3.35
C MET A 139 -4.19 8.79 4.48
N PHE A 140 -2.98 8.37 4.13
CA PHE A 140 -1.91 7.99 5.03
C PHE A 140 -0.69 8.90 4.81
N TRP A 141 0.00 9.24 5.88
CA TRP A 141 1.25 10.00 5.81
C TRP A 141 2.17 9.65 6.98
N GLY A 142 3.43 10.06 6.87
CA GLY A 142 4.45 9.85 7.88
C GLY A 142 4.16 10.56 9.21
N ILE A 143 4.67 9.99 10.29
CA ILE A 143 4.75 10.59 11.62
C ILE A 143 6.02 11.43 11.69
N LYS A 144 5.88 12.68 12.15
CA LYS A 144 6.97 13.61 12.32
C LYS A 144 8.10 13.01 13.17
N ASN A 145 9.35 13.19 12.75
CA ASN A 145 10.56 12.63 13.36
C ASN A 145 10.64 11.09 13.42
N TYR A 146 9.75 10.35 12.75
CA TYR A 146 9.80 8.88 12.71
C TYR A 146 9.91 8.35 11.27
N ASN A 147 8.94 8.68 10.43
CA ASN A 147 8.90 8.26 9.02
C ASN A 147 8.29 9.36 8.13
N GLU A 148 8.54 10.62 8.49
CA GLU A 148 8.19 11.80 7.70
C GLU A 148 8.88 11.85 6.32
N MET A 149 10.01 11.15 6.19
CA MET A 149 10.78 11.05 4.95
C MET A 149 10.86 9.59 4.50
N LEU A 150 10.53 9.36 3.23
CA LEU A 150 10.76 8.11 2.53
C LEU A 150 12.04 8.26 1.70
N LEU A 151 13.13 7.66 2.19
CA LEU A 151 14.45 7.75 1.57
C LEU A 151 14.51 7.03 0.22
N GLY A 152 15.44 7.44 -0.65
CA GLY A 152 15.76 6.78 -1.91
C GLY A 152 16.17 5.32 -1.70
N ASP A 153 15.62 4.41 -2.51
CA ASP A 153 15.69 2.94 -2.34
C ASP A 153 15.27 2.43 -0.94
N GLY A 154 14.62 3.29 -0.15
CA GLY A 154 14.15 3.02 1.20
C GLY A 154 12.71 2.51 1.24
N ASN A 155 12.24 2.14 2.42
CA ASN A 155 10.83 1.78 2.62
C ASN A 155 10.28 2.25 3.96
N VAL A 156 8.97 2.46 3.99
CA VAL A 156 8.18 2.72 5.18
C VAL A 156 7.07 1.67 5.29
N GLN A 157 6.70 1.31 6.51
CA GLN A 157 5.77 0.21 6.76
C GLN A 157 4.70 0.61 7.75
N THR A 158 3.50 0.12 7.54
CA THR A 158 2.37 0.24 8.46
C THR A 158 1.68 -1.11 8.61
N GLU A 159 1.09 -1.32 9.78
CA GLU A 159 0.11 -2.37 9.99
C GLU A 159 -1.23 -1.72 10.31
N MET A 160 -2.31 -2.33 9.85
CA MET A 160 -3.67 -1.90 10.16
C MET A 160 -4.54 -3.10 10.50
N ILE A 161 -5.46 -2.85 11.44
CA ILE A 161 -6.52 -3.76 11.81
C ILE A 161 -7.81 -3.15 11.30
N LEU A 162 -8.56 -3.96 10.58
CA LEU A 162 -9.79 -3.60 9.92
C LEU A 162 -10.85 -4.58 10.40
N GLU A 163 -12.03 -4.06 10.75
CA GLU A 163 -13.18 -4.92 11.04
C GLU A 163 -13.70 -5.54 9.75
N LYS A 164 -14.26 -6.74 9.84
CA LYS A 164 -14.90 -7.41 8.72
C LYS A 164 -16.38 -7.11 8.76
N ASP A 165 -16.86 -6.40 7.75
CA ASP A 165 -18.29 -6.32 7.51
C ASP A 165 -18.76 -7.62 6.81
N PRO A 166 -19.66 -8.41 7.40
CA PRO A 166 -20.17 -9.63 6.79
C PRO A 166 -20.86 -9.41 5.44
N SER A 167 -21.37 -8.20 5.19
CA SER A 167 -22.05 -7.86 3.93
C SER A 167 -21.09 -7.61 2.77
N ASP A 168 -19.87 -7.16 3.05
CA ASP A 168 -18.91 -6.72 2.03
C ASP A 168 -17.64 -7.59 1.98
N PHE A 169 -17.27 -8.26 3.07
CA PHE A 169 -16.02 -9.02 3.14
C PHE A 169 -16.06 -10.32 2.33
N THR A 170 -15.12 -10.46 1.40
CA THR A 170 -14.91 -11.71 0.65
C THR A 170 -13.43 -11.97 0.37
N PHE A 171 -13.07 -13.25 0.22
CA PHE A 171 -11.75 -13.68 -0.22
C PHE A 171 -11.62 -13.76 -1.76
N SER A 172 -12.71 -13.58 -2.49
CA SER A 172 -12.76 -13.73 -3.96
C SER A 172 -12.35 -12.45 -4.71
N GLY A 173 -11.83 -12.61 -5.92
CA GLY A 173 -11.71 -11.54 -6.91
C GLY A 173 -10.86 -10.35 -6.45
N GLY A 174 -9.77 -10.63 -5.73
CA GLY A 174 -8.84 -9.60 -5.25
C GLY A 174 -9.47 -8.58 -4.29
N TRP A 175 -10.63 -8.88 -3.67
CA TRP A 175 -11.35 -7.92 -2.83
C TRP A 175 -10.49 -7.34 -1.70
N ALA A 176 -9.60 -8.15 -1.13
CA ALA A 176 -8.70 -7.75 -0.06
C ALA A 176 -7.64 -6.73 -0.47
N PHE A 177 -7.52 -6.41 -1.75
CA PHE A 177 -6.55 -5.46 -2.28
C PHE A 177 -7.20 -4.12 -2.60
N PRO A 178 -6.45 -3.01 -2.53
CA PRO A 178 -6.97 -1.69 -2.87
C PRO A 178 -7.54 -1.62 -4.28
N ARG A 179 -8.59 -0.80 -4.45
CA ARG A 179 -9.18 -0.53 -5.76
C ARG A 179 -8.43 0.56 -6.50
N ARG A 180 -7.95 1.57 -5.78
CA ARG A 180 -7.13 2.68 -6.31
C ARG A 180 -6.09 3.09 -5.30
N VAL A 181 -4.96 3.57 -5.81
CA VAL A 181 -3.85 4.10 -5.02
C VAL A 181 -3.37 5.39 -5.67
N TYR A 182 -3.18 6.42 -4.86
CA TYR A 182 -2.52 7.65 -5.26
C TYR A 182 -1.31 7.90 -4.37
N PHE A 183 -0.22 8.33 -4.96
CA PHE A 183 0.98 8.73 -4.24
C PHE A 183 1.32 10.17 -4.59
N ASN A 184 1.39 11.03 -3.58
CA ASN A 184 1.65 12.47 -3.76
C ASN A 184 0.73 13.13 -4.80
N GLY A 185 -0.54 12.71 -4.86
CA GLY A 185 -1.54 13.22 -5.81
C GLY A 185 -1.54 12.56 -7.19
N HIS A 186 -0.63 11.63 -7.48
CA HIS A 186 -0.59 10.90 -8.75
C HIS A 186 -1.20 9.50 -8.62
N GLU A 187 -2.08 9.14 -9.56
CA GLU A 187 -2.70 7.82 -9.61
C GLU A 187 -1.69 6.75 -10.05
N CYS A 188 -1.67 5.62 -9.34
CA CYS A 188 -0.86 4.45 -9.68
C CYS A 188 -1.74 3.38 -10.33
N VAL A 189 -1.23 2.74 -11.38
CA VAL A 189 -1.98 1.72 -12.12
C VAL A 189 -2.06 0.46 -11.28
N MET A 190 -3.29 0.02 -10.98
CA MET A 190 -3.52 -1.22 -10.25
C MET A 190 -3.68 -2.39 -11.23
N PRO A 191 -3.17 -3.60 -10.90
CA PRO A 191 -3.45 -4.78 -11.68
C PRO A 191 -4.96 -5.12 -11.62
N PRO A 192 -5.49 -5.80 -12.66
CA PRO A 192 -6.88 -6.20 -12.67
C PRO A 192 -7.16 -7.28 -11.60
N PRO A 193 -8.43 -7.40 -11.14
CA PRO A 193 -8.78 -8.21 -9.97
C PRO A 193 -8.41 -9.70 -10.04
N ASP A 194 -8.33 -10.25 -11.25
CA ASP A 194 -7.97 -11.62 -11.59
C ASP A 194 -6.48 -11.92 -11.44
N GLN A 195 -5.62 -10.91 -11.46
CA GLN A 195 -4.18 -11.05 -11.26
C GLN A 195 -3.75 -11.02 -9.78
N TYR A 196 -4.65 -10.63 -8.88
CA TYR A 196 -4.36 -10.69 -7.46
C TYR A 196 -4.30 -12.13 -6.96
N PRO A 197 -3.38 -12.45 -6.03
CA PRO A 197 -3.33 -13.77 -5.46
C PRO A 197 -4.62 -14.05 -4.70
N SER A 198 -5.21 -15.21 -4.96
CA SER A 198 -6.37 -15.67 -4.20
C SER A 198 -5.98 -15.91 -2.75
N LEU A 199 -6.78 -15.39 -1.81
CA LEU A 199 -6.58 -15.72 -0.41
C LEU A 199 -7.06 -17.15 -0.15
N PRO A 200 -6.33 -17.94 0.67
CA PRO A 200 -6.77 -19.28 1.01
C PRO A 200 -8.09 -19.21 1.77
N ASN A 201 -9.13 -19.86 1.23
CA ASN A 201 -10.48 -19.85 1.80
C ASN A 201 -10.59 -20.57 3.16
N ALA A 202 -9.57 -21.33 3.56
CA ALA A 202 -9.55 -22.06 4.82
C ALA A 202 -8.14 -22.05 5.42
N ALA A 203 -8.08 -21.86 6.74
CA ALA A 203 -6.92 -22.28 7.50
C ALA A 203 -6.87 -23.81 7.47
N ARG A 204 -5.72 -24.41 7.12
CA ARG A 204 -5.48 -25.82 7.41
C ARG A 204 -5.51 -25.96 8.93
N ASP A 205 -6.61 -26.47 9.46
CA ASP A 205 -6.70 -26.90 10.85
C ASP A 205 -5.71 -28.06 10.98
N VAL A 206 -4.50 -27.78 11.46
CA VAL A 206 -3.53 -28.83 11.83
C VAL A 206 -4.09 -29.48 13.09
N ARG A 207 -5.13 -30.31 12.90
CA ARG A 207 -5.61 -31.20 13.94
C ARG A 207 -4.50 -32.21 14.16
N VAL A 208 -3.66 -31.96 15.15
CA VAL A 208 -2.76 -32.98 15.67
C VAL A 208 -3.65 -34.15 16.08
N SER A 209 -3.52 -35.24 15.33
CA SER A 209 -4.27 -36.48 15.55
C SER A 209 -4.21 -36.82 17.04
N ALA A 210 -5.32 -37.28 17.63
CA ALA A 210 -5.32 -37.73 19.02
C ALA A 210 -4.19 -38.74 19.25
N VAL A 211 -3.92 -39.61 18.26
CA VAL A 211 -2.81 -40.57 18.27
C VAL A 211 -1.45 -39.88 18.45
N GLN A 212 -1.22 -38.76 17.76
CA GLN A 212 0.05 -38.04 17.85
C GLN A 212 0.18 -37.27 19.18
N ARG A 213 -0.93 -36.82 19.76
CA ARG A 213 -0.95 -36.31 21.16
C ARG A 213 -0.64 -37.42 22.17
N TRP A 214 -1.18 -38.61 21.98
CA TRP A 214 -0.91 -39.77 22.83
C TRP A 214 0.54 -40.22 22.76
N LEU A 215 1.15 -40.28 21.57
CA LEU A 215 2.55 -40.68 21.38
C LEU A 215 3.53 -39.71 22.06
N VAL A 216 3.25 -38.40 22.02
CA VAL A 216 4.09 -37.40 22.69
C VAL A 216 3.91 -37.50 24.22
N ALA A 217 2.68 -37.68 24.70
CA ALA A 217 2.41 -37.83 26.12
C ALA A 217 3.05 -39.11 26.70
N SER A 218 2.94 -40.24 26.00
CA SER A 218 3.54 -41.51 26.44
C SER A 218 5.07 -41.46 26.45
N SER A 219 5.68 -40.81 25.44
CA SER A 219 7.13 -40.59 25.40
C SER A 219 7.61 -39.74 26.58
N CYS A 220 6.88 -38.69 26.95
CA CYS A 220 7.22 -37.86 28.12
C CYS A 220 7.13 -38.65 29.43
N VAL A 221 6.08 -39.45 29.62
CA VAL A 221 5.92 -40.25 30.84
C VAL A 221 7.04 -41.28 30.98
N LEU A 222 7.43 -41.96 29.89
CA LEU A 222 8.54 -42.92 29.89
C LEU A 222 9.88 -42.25 30.23
N SER A 223 10.14 -41.05 29.69
CA SER A 223 11.35 -40.29 30.02
C SER A 223 11.39 -39.82 31.48
N LEU A 224 10.26 -39.39 32.05
CA LEU A 224 10.19 -39.03 33.47
C LEU A 224 10.38 -40.26 34.37
N SER A 225 9.78 -41.41 34.04
CA SER A 225 9.96 -42.63 34.84
C SER A 225 11.41 -43.11 34.88
N MET A 226 12.15 -42.96 33.77
CA MET A 226 13.58 -43.32 33.73
C MET A 226 14.46 -42.38 34.57
N LEU A 227 14.07 -41.11 34.71
CA LEU A 227 14.78 -40.13 35.55
C LEU A 227 14.58 -40.37 37.06
N PHE A 228 13.51 -41.06 37.47
CA PHE A 228 13.25 -41.43 38.86
C PHE A 228 13.83 -42.81 39.26
N LEU A 229 14.37 -43.56 38.29
CA LEU A 229 14.96 -44.90 38.48
C LEU A 229 16.50 -44.90 38.54
N VAL A 230 17.13 -43.72 38.44
CA VAL A 230 18.58 -43.47 38.63
C VAL A 230 18.77 -42.68 39.91
#